data_AF-F9EPR9-F1
#
_entry.id   AF-F9EPR9-F1
#
_cell.length_a   1.000
_cell.length_b   1.000
_cell.length_c   1.000
_cell.angle_alpha   90.00
_cell.angle_beta   90.00
_cell.angle_gamma   90.00
#
_symmetry.space_group_name_H-M   'P 1'
#
loop_
_entity.id
_entity.type
_entity.pdbx_description
1 polymer ?
#
loop_
_entity_poly.entity_id
_entity_poly.type
_entity_poly.pdbx_seq_one_letter_code
_entity_poly.pdbx_strand_id
1 'polypeptide(L)' 'DKVKGLTLKGFKYNIENLDIKKGEARCISNVIVENEANLLIKSGSLLCVIK' A
#
# COMPACT_ATOMS: atom_id res chain seq x y z
N ASP A 1 14.40 -1.64 7.28
CA ASP A 1 13.84 -1.33 5.94
C ASP A 1 12.64 -0.42 6.05
N LYS A 2 12.52 0.52 5.11
CA LYS A 2 11.42 1.50 5.02
C LYS A 2 10.93 1.57 3.57
N VAL A 3 9.64 1.77 3.39
CA VAL A 3 9.00 2.09 2.10
C VAL A 3 8.52 3.52 2.19
N LYS A 4 8.79 4.32 1.17
CA LYS A 4 8.40 5.73 1.15
C LYS A 4 7.36 6.03 0.08
N GLY A 5 6.44 6.92 0.43
CA GLY A 5 5.42 7.45 -0.48
C GLY A 5 4.47 6.39 -1.02
N LEU A 6 4.03 5.43 -0.19
CA LEU A 6 2.99 4.48 -0.58
C LEU A 6 1.68 5.22 -0.88
N THR A 7 1.14 4.97 -2.05
CA THR A 7 -0.19 5.44 -2.46
C THR A 7 -1.01 4.25 -2.95
N LEU A 8 -2.23 4.12 -2.43
CA LEU A 8 -3.22 3.10 -2.77
C LEU A 8 -4.49 3.79 -3.28
N LYS A 9 -4.92 3.46 -4.50
CA LYS A 9 -6.18 3.89 -5.11
C LYS A 9 -6.97 2.67 -5.60
N GLY A 10 -8.30 2.71 -5.52
CA GLY A 10 -9.16 1.57 -5.83
C GLY A 10 -9.29 0.54 -4.70
N PHE A 11 -8.80 0.88 -3.50
CA PHE A 11 -8.90 0.04 -2.31
C PHE A 11 -9.91 0.61 -1.32
N LYS A 12 -10.47 -0.25 -0.45
CA LYS A 12 -11.38 0.14 0.65
C LYS A 12 -10.77 1.23 1.52
N TYR A 13 -9.47 1.14 1.79
CA TYR A 13 -8.71 2.15 2.49
C TYR A 13 -7.70 2.77 1.54
N ASN A 14 -8.11 3.81 0.81
CA ASN A 14 -7.19 4.57 -0.03
C ASN A 14 -6.20 5.34 0.86
N ILE A 15 -4.95 5.45 0.38
CA ILE A 15 -3.85 6.08 1.11
C ILE A 15 -3.06 6.91 0.11
N GLU A 16 -2.54 8.06 0.54
CA GLU A 16 -1.72 8.92 -0.30
C GLU A 16 -0.40 9.28 0.40
N ASN A 17 0.72 9.01 -0.28
CA ASN A 17 2.08 9.34 0.11
C ASN A 17 2.45 8.96 1.57
N LEU A 18 2.08 7.75 2.00
CA LEU A 18 2.38 7.23 3.33
C LEU A 18 3.77 6.57 3.39
N ASP A 19 4.57 6.95 4.39
CA ASP A 19 5.83 6.27 4.70
C ASP A 19 5.58 5.15 5.71
N ILE A 20 6.13 3.96 5.45
CA ILE A 20 5.94 2.76 6.29
C ILE A 20 7.29 2.20 6.69
N LYS A 21 7.45 1.87 7.97
CA LYS A 21 8.62 1.16 8.48
C LYS A 21 8.32 -0.32 8.66
N LYS A 22 9.29 -1.18 8.34
CA LYS A 22 9.22 -2.63 8.61
C LYS A 22 8.90 -2.87 10.10
N GLY A 23 7.86 -3.65 10.36
CA GLY A 23 7.33 -3.92 11.69
C GLY A 23 6.11 -3.09 12.08
N GLU A 24 5.74 -2.07 11.30
CA GLU A 24 4.47 -1.36 11.48
C GLU A 24 3.34 -2.13 10.78
N ALA A 25 2.33 -2.55 11.54
CA ALA A 25 1.19 -3.31 11.02
C ALA A 25 0.12 -2.44 10.32
N ARG A 26 0.42 -1.17 10.04
CA ARG A 26 -0.54 -0.26 9.38
C ARG A 26 -0.66 -0.63 7.91
N CYS A 27 -1.91 -0.83 7.45
CA CYS A 27 -2.31 -1.03 6.06
C CYS A 27 -2.13 -2.45 5.45
N ILE A 28 -1.94 -3.49 6.27
CA ILE A 28 -1.63 -4.86 5.80
C ILE A 28 -2.85 -5.66 5.29
N SER A 29 -4.08 -5.23 5.60
CA SER A 29 -5.31 -5.94 5.19
C SER A 29 -6.28 -5.00 4.48
N ASN A 30 -5.97 -4.67 3.23
CA ASN A 30 -6.84 -3.85 2.39
C ASN A 30 -7.63 -4.72 1.40
N VAL A 31 -8.74 -4.20 0.89
CA VAL A 31 -9.61 -4.91 -0.07
C VAL A 31 -9.73 -4.05 -1.31
N ILE A 32 -9.54 -4.62 -2.50
CA ILE A 32 -9.82 -3.94 -3.76
C ILE A 32 -11.34 -3.89 -3.93
N VAL A 33 -11.89 -2.68 -4.08
CA VAL A 33 -13.35 -2.45 -4.15
C VAL A 33 -13.79 -1.91 -5.51
N GLU A 34 -12.85 -1.39 -6.29
CA GLU A 34 -13.08 -0.93 -7.65
C GLU A 34 -12.68 -2.01 -8.67
N ASN A 35 -13.06 -1.83 -9.94
CA ASN A 35 -12.66 -2.74 -11.01
C ASN A 35 -11.14 -2.73 -11.26
N GLU A 36 -10.47 -1.63 -10.90
CA GLU A 36 -9.04 -1.45 -11.06
C GLU A 36 -8.44 -0.87 -9.77
N ALA A 37 -7.22 -1.30 -9.43
CA ALA A 37 -6.50 -0.82 -8.26
C ALA A 37 -5.07 -0.42 -8.63
N ASN A 38 -4.62 0.71 -8.07
CA ASN A 38 -3.31 1.28 -8.33
C ASN A 38 -2.51 1.35 -7.03
N LEU A 39 -1.30 0.78 -7.04
CA LEU A 39 -0.33 0.83 -5.96
C LEU A 39 0.95 1.50 -6.48
N LEU A 40 1.38 2.56 -5.80
CA LEU A 40 2.60 3.29 -6.14
C LEU A 40 3.50 3.41 -4.91
N ILE A 41 4.81 3.22 -5.12
CA ILE A 41 5.84 3.54 -4.13
C ILE A 41 6.89 4.46 -4.75
N LYS A 42 7.43 5.38 -3.95
CA LYS A 42 8.55 6.24 -4.38
C LYS A 42 9.90 5.54 -4.20
N SER A 43 10.07 4.78 -3.11
CA SER A 43 11.29 4.01 -2.87
C SER A 43 11.11 2.88 -1.86
N GLY A 44 12.01 1.90 -1.92
CA GLY A 44 11.97 0.67 -1.12
C GLY A 44 11.35 -0.49 -1.88
N SER A 45 10.99 -1.56 -1.15
CA SER A 45 10.37 -2.76 -1.72
C SER A 45 9.18 -3.21 -0.85
N LEU A 46 8.11 -3.67 -1.51
CA LEU A 46 6.93 -4.24 -0.88
C LEU A 46 6.72 -5.67 -1.36
N LEU A 47 6.32 -6.56 -0.46
CA LEU A 47 5.77 -7.85 -0.82
C LEU A 47 4.25 -7.70 -0.90
N CYS A 48 3.70 -7.86 -2.08
CA CYS A 48 2.25 -7.84 -2.31
C CYS A 48 1.74 -9.28 -2.43
N VAL A 49 0.78 -9.64 -1.58
CA VAL A 49 0.06 -10.92 -1.66
C VAL A 49 -1.38 -10.60 -2.03
N ILE A 50 -1.79 -11.04 -3.21
CA ILE A 50 -3.14 -10.85 -3.74
C ILE A 50 -3.81 -12.23 -3.75
N LYS A 51 -5.02 -12.33 -3.20
CA LYS A 51 -5.81 -13.57 -3.14
C LYS A 51 -7.22 -13.31 -3.63
#